data_AF-A0A8J9ZAU5-F1
#
_entry.id   AF-A0A8J9ZAU5-F1
#
_cell.length_a   1.000
_cell.length_b   1.000
_cell.length_c   1.000
_cell.angle_alpha   90.00
_cell.angle_beta   90.00
_cell.angle_gamma   90.00
#
_symmetry.space_group_name_H-M   'P 1'
#
loop_
_entity.id
_entity.type
_entity.pdbx_description
1 polymer ?
#
loop_
_entity_poly.entity_id
_entity_poly.type
_entity_poly.pdbx_seq_one_letter_code
_entity_poly.pdbx_strand_id
1 'polypeptide(L)'
;MAVFVSTKESKIYVLLTVLLYAGGIFSQKVQVHFHGATVLSWKVAGKDVLFQSREAIYDNQAPIRAGIPIAFPHFGQWEAGPTHGFARTSRWELEEGPQKNAQGNATVVYSLVDTEETRRLWNHKFKLTYTLVFGDTAFKTTLKTPIPLAESVSRHSTHEPPTTAHVGFSLTHR
;
A
#
# COMPACT_ATOMS: atom_id res chain seq x y z
N MET A 1 -16.94 -1.00 18.44
CA MET A 1 -15.83 -0.25 17.82
C MET A 1 -16.35 0.86 16.92
N ALA A 2 -15.88 2.10 17.07
CA ALA A 2 -16.15 3.20 16.13
C ALA A 2 -14.95 3.40 15.20
N VAL A 3 -15.20 3.71 13.93
CA VAL A 3 -14.18 3.98 12.92
C VAL A 3 -14.29 5.44 12.54
N PHE A 4 -13.24 6.22 12.76
CA PHE A 4 -13.19 7.61 12.29
C PHE A 4 -12.14 7.73 11.19
N VAL A 5 -12.54 8.47 10.18
CA VAL A 5 -11.76 8.68 8.97
C VAL A 5 -11.52 10.17 8.85
N SER A 6 -10.26 10.55 8.68
CA SER A 6 -9.92 11.89 8.24
C SER A 6 -8.98 11.79 7.07
N THR A 7 -9.34 12.47 5.99
CA THR A 7 -8.41 12.82 4.94
C THR A 7 -7.81 14.17 5.29
N LYS A 8 -6.49 14.24 5.29
CA LYS A 8 -5.80 15.54 5.29
C LYS A 8 -5.18 15.71 3.92
N GLU A 9 -5.75 16.62 3.15
CA GLU A 9 -5.16 17.09 1.90
C GLU A 9 -4.30 18.31 2.19
N SER A 10 -3.09 18.28 1.64
CA SER A 10 -2.21 19.43 1.56
C SER A 10 -1.64 19.47 0.14
N LYS A 11 -1.03 20.59 -0.26
CA LYS A 11 -0.34 20.69 -1.55
C LYS A 11 0.73 19.60 -1.77
N ILE A 12 1.16 18.92 -0.70
CA ILE A 12 2.28 18.00 -0.74
C ILE A 12 1.84 16.55 -0.43
N TYR A 13 0.82 16.31 0.41
CA TYR A 13 0.38 14.96 0.80
C TYR A 13 -1.14 14.84 0.88
N VAL A 14 -1.68 13.72 0.41
CA VAL A 14 -2.98 13.21 0.81
C VAL A 14 -2.74 12.08 1.81
N LEU A 15 -3.22 12.27 3.03
CA LEU A 15 -3.07 11.31 4.11
C LEU A 15 -4.44 10.78 4.51
N LEU A 16 -4.65 9.47 4.43
CA LEU A 16 -5.79 8.82 5.06
C LEU A 16 -5.40 8.39 6.48
N THR A 17 -6.13 8.88 7.47
CA THR A 17 -6.01 8.43 8.86
C THR A 17 -7.24 7.62 9.24
N VAL A 18 -7.04 6.37 9.67
CA VAL A 18 -8.09 5.51 10.22
C VAL A 18 -7.87 5.35 11.73
N LEU A 19 -8.89 5.68 12.53
CA LEU A 19 -8.89 5.59 13.98
C LEU A 19 -9.91 4.57 14.43
N LEU A 20 -9.44 3.55 15.17
CA LEU A 20 -10.29 2.55 15.80
C LEU A 20 -10.44 2.86 17.29
N TYR A 21 -11.69 2.85 17.78
CA TYR A 21 -12.01 3.08 19.19
C TYR A 21 -12.62 1.84 19.83
N ALA A 22 -12.06 1.43 20.96
CA ALA A 22 -12.66 0.48 21.90
C ALA A 22 -12.78 1.18 23.26
N GLY A 23 -14.00 1.28 23.80
CA GLY A 23 -14.22 1.82 25.15
C GLY A 23 -13.81 3.29 25.37
N GLY A 24 -13.82 4.13 24.33
CA GLY A 24 -13.52 5.58 24.46
C GLY A 24 -12.04 5.95 24.34
N ILE A 25 -11.15 4.98 24.11
CA ILE A 25 -9.71 5.21 23.86
C ILE A 25 -9.37 4.80 22.42
N PHE A 26 -8.48 5.54 21.77
CA PHE A 26 -7.89 5.15 20.48
C PHE A 26 -7.10 3.85 20.65
N SER A 27 -7.59 2.75 20.11
CA SER A 27 -6.84 1.49 20.13
C SER A 27 -5.76 1.50 19.05
N GLN A 28 -6.07 2.04 17.86
CA GLN A 28 -5.16 2.03 16.72
C GLN A 28 -5.30 3.26 15.82
N LYS A 29 -4.18 3.68 15.21
CA LYS A 29 -4.11 4.72 14.17
C LYS A 29 -3.24 4.25 13.01
N VAL A 30 -3.74 4.32 11.78
CA VAL A 30 -2.92 4.08 10.58
C VAL A 30 -2.89 5.30 9.70
N GLN A 31 -1.72 5.59 9.11
CA GLN A 31 -1.50 6.68 8.18
C GLN A 31 -1.02 6.11 6.83
N VAL A 32 -1.73 6.42 5.76
CA VAL A 32 -1.41 5.97 4.40
C VAL A 32 -1.22 7.16 3.49
N HIS A 33 -0.21 7.08 2.63
CA HIS A 33 0.13 8.10 1.66
C HIS A 33 -0.26 7.67 0.24
N PHE A 34 -0.91 8.53 -0.54
CA PHE A 34 -1.40 8.19 -1.89
C PHE A 34 -0.25 7.91 -2.88
N HIS A 35 0.89 8.59 -2.72
CA HIS A 35 2.13 8.18 -3.41
C HIS A 35 2.61 6.83 -2.88
N GLY A 36 2.60 5.83 -3.76
CA GLY A 36 2.92 4.45 -3.47
C GLY A 36 1.86 3.64 -2.74
N ALA A 37 0.70 4.24 -2.41
CA ALA A 37 -0.21 3.72 -1.38
C ALA A 37 0.55 3.31 -0.09
N THR A 38 1.61 4.06 0.23
CA THR A 38 2.59 3.66 1.24
C THR A 38 1.97 3.79 2.63
N VAL A 39 1.86 2.68 3.36
CA VAL A 39 1.50 2.73 4.77
C VAL A 39 2.70 3.31 5.52
N LEU A 40 2.54 4.50 6.09
CA LEU A 40 3.63 5.24 6.75
C LEU A 40 3.80 4.87 8.21
N SER A 41 2.68 4.65 8.90
CA SER A 41 2.60 4.52 10.35
C SER A 41 1.43 3.62 10.72
N TRP A 42 1.64 2.78 11.73
CA TRP A 42 0.60 2.01 12.39
C TRP A 42 0.87 2.06 13.88
N LYS A 43 0.11 2.92 14.57
CA LYS A 43 0.21 3.10 16.01
C LYS A 43 -0.80 2.23 16.73
N VAL A 44 -0.33 1.54 17.75
CA VAL A 44 -1.14 0.77 18.71
C VAL A 44 -0.85 1.33 20.09
N ALA A 45 -1.89 1.69 20.84
CA ALA A 45 -1.76 2.29 22.18
C ALA A 45 -0.74 3.47 22.21
N GLY A 46 -0.73 4.29 21.16
CA GLY A 46 0.14 5.46 21.02
C GLY A 46 1.56 5.19 20.52
N LYS A 47 2.00 3.93 20.42
CA LYS A 47 3.35 3.57 19.93
C LYS A 47 3.28 3.13 18.47
N ASP A 48 4.18 3.67 17.65
CA ASP A 48 4.30 3.23 16.25
C ASP A 48 5.00 1.87 16.16
N VAL A 49 4.43 0.98 15.37
CA VAL A 49 4.97 -0.36 15.10
C VAL A 49 5.79 -0.35 13.81
N LEU A 50 5.59 0.63 12.93
CA LEU A 50 6.31 0.74 11.67
C LEU A 50 7.48 1.71 11.78
N PHE A 51 8.57 1.38 11.07
CA PHE A 51 9.71 2.27 10.95
C PHE A 51 9.36 3.48 10.09
N GLN A 52 9.77 4.67 10.53
CA GLN A 52 9.71 5.89 9.74
C GLN A 52 11.06 6.60 9.81
N SER A 53 11.70 6.82 8.67
CA SER A 53 12.94 7.58 8.63
C SER A 53 12.68 9.04 9.01
N ARG A 54 13.58 9.65 9.79
CA ARG A 54 13.56 11.10 10.07
C ARG A 54 13.87 11.93 8.82
N GLU A 55 14.49 11.32 7.83
CA GLU A 55 14.87 11.91 6.54
C GLU A 55 13.87 11.54 5.43
N ALA A 56 12.69 11.02 5.78
CA ALA A 56 11.68 10.69 4.79
C ALA A 56 11.27 11.97 4.05
N ILE A 57 11.55 12.00 2.75
CA ILE A 57 11.06 13.02 1.84
C ILE A 57 9.71 12.56 1.35
N TYR A 58 8.78 13.50 1.33
CA TYR A 58 7.47 13.29 0.78
C TYR A 58 7.33 14.43 -0.25
N ASP A 59 7.50 14.14 -1.53
CA ASP A 59 7.42 15.15 -2.59
C ASP A 59 6.55 14.67 -3.77
N ASN A 60 5.98 13.47 -3.62
CA ASN A 60 5.31 12.70 -4.68
C ASN A 60 6.21 12.38 -5.87
N GLN A 61 7.53 12.42 -5.72
CA GLN A 61 8.50 12.08 -6.75
C GLN A 61 9.30 10.84 -6.36
N ALA A 62 9.94 10.88 -5.18
CA ALA A 62 10.81 9.82 -4.72
C ALA A 62 10.07 8.79 -3.84
N PRO A 63 10.51 7.51 -3.83
CA PRO A 63 9.96 6.52 -2.91
C PRO A 63 10.09 6.99 -1.45
N ILE A 64 9.00 6.87 -0.69
CA ILE A 64 8.99 7.26 0.71
C ILE A 64 9.78 6.23 1.54
N ARG A 65 10.76 6.70 2.32
CA ARG A 65 11.58 5.89 3.22
C ARG A 65 10.88 5.61 4.56
N ALA A 66 9.71 4.96 4.51
CA ALA A 66 8.93 4.60 5.70
C ALA A 66 8.00 3.40 5.45
N GLY A 67 7.66 2.72 6.55
CA GLY A 67 6.61 1.71 6.67
C GLY A 67 6.65 0.62 5.60
N ILE A 68 5.57 0.50 4.81
CA ILE A 68 5.34 -0.63 3.90
C ILE A 68 5.33 -0.14 2.45
N PRO A 69 6.50 -0.02 1.78
CA PRO A 69 6.57 0.32 0.36
C PRO A 69 6.20 -0.88 -0.53
N ILE A 70 5.54 -0.62 -1.66
CA ILE A 70 5.13 -1.65 -2.63
C ILE A 70 6.15 -1.76 -3.76
N ALA A 71 6.78 -2.94 -3.90
CA ALA A 71 7.64 -3.25 -5.02
C ALA A 71 6.85 -3.96 -6.13
N PHE A 72 6.64 -3.30 -7.26
CA PHE A 72 5.95 -3.86 -8.43
C PHE A 72 6.27 -3.01 -9.68
N PRO A 73 6.48 -3.63 -10.86
CA PRO A 73 6.39 -5.07 -11.16
C PRO A 73 7.68 -5.86 -10.84
N HIS A 74 8.73 -5.17 -10.40
CA HIS A 74 10.05 -5.76 -10.22
C HIS A 74 10.52 -5.60 -8.77
N PHE A 75 11.25 -6.58 -8.24
CA PHE A 75 11.93 -6.46 -6.96
C PHE A 75 13.45 -6.38 -7.17
N GLY A 76 14.09 -5.33 -6.66
CA GLY A 76 15.53 -5.13 -6.80
C GLY A 76 15.88 -4.19 -7.95
N GLN A 77 17.12 -4.26 -8.43
CA GLN A 77 17.59 -3.45 -9.55
C GLN A 77 16.89 -3.87 -10.83
N TRP A 78 16.34 -2.91 -11.58
CA TRP A 78 15.61 -3.17 -12.80
C TRP A 78 16.23 -2.38 -13.95
N GLU A 79 16.68 -3.03 -15.01
CA GLU A 79 17.33 -2.34 -16.13
C GLU A 79 16.35 -1.47 -16.91
N ALA A 80 15.09 -1.90 -17.02
CA ALA A 80 14.06 -1.22 -17.79
C ALA A 80 13.32 -0.13 -17.00
N GLY A 81 13.66 0.11 -15.74
CA GLY A 81 12.93 1.08 -14.91
C GLY A 81 13.54 1.32 -13.53
N PRO A 82 12.79 1.95 -12.61
CA PRO A 82 13.31 2.27 -11.28
C PRO A 82 13.53 0.99 -10.44
N THR A 83 14.52 1.03 -9.54
CA THR A 83 14.73 -0.03 -8.53
C THR A 83 13.44 -0.30 -7.76
N HIS A 84 13.09 -1.56 -7.58
CA HIS A 84 11.84 -2.07 -7.01
C HIS A 84 10.57 -1.69 -7.78
N GLY A 85 10.69 -1.36 -9.07
CA GLY A 85 9.57 -1.00 -9.91
C GLY A 85 8.96 0.35 -9.57
N PHE A 86 7.87 0.68 -10.26
CA PHE A 86 7.28 2.01 -10.24
C PHE A 86 6.13 2.16 -9.23
N ALA A 87 5.58 1.06 -8.68
CA ALA A 87 4.37 1.14 -7.86
C ALA A 87 4.51 2.04 -6.62
N ARG A 88 5.66 2.00 -5.93
CA ARG A 88 5.98 2.87 -4.77
C ARG A 88 6.18 4.34 -5.11
N THR A 89 6.33 4.68 -6.39
CA THR A 89 6.50 6.05 -6.90
C THR A 89 5.30 6.53 -7.72
N SER A 90 4.27 5.71 -7.90
CA SER A 90 3.05 6.11 -8.58
C SER A 90 2.06 6.73 -7.60
N ARG A 91 1.20 7.63 -8.09
CA ARG A 91 0.01 8.03 -7.32
C ARG A 91 -1.07 6.95 -7.45
N TRP A 92 -1.54 6.46 -6.31
CA TRP A 92 -2.66 5.52 -6.25
C TRP A 92 -3.96 6.27 -6.00
N GLU A 93 -5.07 5.68 -6.41
CA GLU A 93 -6.40 6.21 -6.16
C GLU A 93 -7.09 5.46 -5.03
N LEU A 94 -7.92 6.17 -4.25
CA LEU A 94 -8.82 5.55 -3.29
C LEU A 94 -10.00 4.94 -4.06
N GLU A 95 -10.04 3.62 -4.16
CA GLU A 95 -11.11 2.89 -4.83
C GLU A 95 -12.31 2.71 -3.90
N GLU A 96 -12.04 2.33 -2.64
CA GLU A 96 -13.06 2.22 -1.60
C GLU A 96 -12.58 2.87 -0.31
N GLY A 97 -13.37 3.82 0.18
CA GLY A 97 -13.14 4.49 1.46
C GLY A 97 -13.31 3.55 2.65
N PRO A 98 -12.96 4.00 3.87
CA PRO A 98 -13.03 3.13 5.04
C PRO A 98 -14.47 2.73 5.36
N GLN A 99 -14.73 1.44 5.29
CA GLN A 99 -16.03 0.84 5.56
C GLN A 99 -15.87 -0.35 6.50
N LYS A 100 -16.86 -0.62 7.34
CA LYS A 100 -16.86 -1.84 8.14
C LYS A 100 -17.28 -3.01 7.28
N ASN A 101 -16.52 -4.11 7.33
CA ASN A 101 -16.95 -5.37 6.76
C ASN A 101 -17.96 -6.08 7.69
N ALA A 102 -18.49 -7.21 7.25
CA ALA A 102 -19.47 -8.01 8.00
C ALA A 102 -18.94 -8.48 9.38
N GLN A 103 -17.62 -8.57 9.54
CA GLN A 103 -16.96 -8.94 10.80
C GLN A 103 -16.67 -7.73 11.71
N GLY A 104 -17.06 -6.51 11.29
CA GLY A 104 -16.86 -5.28 12.05
C GLY A 104 -15.48 -4.63 11.89
N ASN A 105 -14.58 -5.22 11.09
CA ASN A 105 -13.27 -4.66 10.78
C ASN A 105 -13.41 -3.52 9.77
N ALA A 106 -12.61 -2.47 9.90
CA ALA A 106 -12.56 -1.44 8.86
C ALA A 106 -11.74 -1.96 7.66
N THR A 107 -12.15 -1.62 6.45
CA THR A 107 -11.44 -1.95 5.20
C THR A 107 -11.28 -0.70 4.36
N VAL A 108 -10.11 -0.53 3.75
CA VAL A 108 -9.81 0.51 2.75
C VAL A 108 -9.18 -0.14 1.53
N VAL A 109 -9.54 0.33 0.34
CA VAL A 109 -9.01 -0.21 -0.91
C VAL A 109 -8.42 0.92 -1.75
N TYR A 110 -7.16 0.74 -2.15
CA TYR A 110 -6.48 1.59 -3.14
C TYR A 110 -6.30 0.82 -4.44
N SER A 111 -6.23 1.56 -5.55
CA SER A 111 -5.89 0.98 -6.85
C SER A 111 -4.81 1.76 -7.60
N LEU A 112 -4.09 1.03 -8.45
CA LEU A 112 -3.16 1.59 -9.43
C LEU A 112 -3.43 0.90 -10.77
N VAL A 113 -3.75 1.70 -11.79
CA VAL A 113 -4.01 1.23 -13.16
C VAL A 113 -2.87 1.67 -14.07
N ASP A 114 -2.63 0.91 -15.14
CA ASP A 114 -1.61 1.25 -16.12
C ASP A 114 -1.85 2.59 -16.82
N THR A 115 -0.77 3.36 -16.94
CA THR A 115 -0.67 4.61 -17.70
C THR A 115 0.22 4.41 -18.92
N GLU A 116 0.30 5.42 -19.79
CA GLU A 116 1.25 5.36 -20.91
C GLU A 116 2.70 5.27 -20.40
N GLU A 117 3.03 6.01 -19.35
CA GLU A 117 4.34 6.02 -18.68
C GLU A 117 4.72 4.63 -18.19
N THR A 118 3.82 3.97 -17.45
CA THR A 118 4.10 2.63 -16.92
C THR A 118 4.17 1.60 -18.04
N ARG A 119 3.35 1.74 -19.11
CA ARG A 119 3.41 0.86 -20.29
C ARG A 119 4.69 1.04 -21.11
N ARG A 120 5.33 2.22 -21.08
CA ARG A 120 6.65 2.45 -21.68
C ARG A 120 7.76 1.68 -20.94
N LEU A 121 7.65 1.51 -19.63
CA LEU A 121 8.61 0.74 -18.81
C LEU A 121 8.31 -0.76 -18.84
N TRP A 122 7.03 -1.12 -18.80
CA TRP A 122 6.54 -2.50 -18.78
C TRP A 122 5.22 -2.58 -19.53
N ASN A 123 5.26 -3.04 -20.79
CA ASN A 123 4.15 -2.97 -21.75
C ASN A 123 3.03 -3.99 -21.47
N HIS A 124 2.36 -3.82 -20.33
CA HIS A 124 1.23 -4.63 -19.91
C HIS A 124 0.11 -3.74 -19.39
N LYS A 125 -1.13 -4.07 -19.75
CA LYS A 125 -2.29 -3.53 -19.05
C LYS A 125 -2.40 -4.16 -17.68
N PHE A 126 -2.66 -3.38 -16.64
CA PHE A 126 -2.76 -3.88 -15.29
C PHE A 126 -3.70 -3.04 -14.41
N LYS A 127 -4.28 -3.69 -13.41
CA LYS A 127 -4.88 -3.03 -12.25
C LYS A 127 -4.38 -3.73 -10.99
N LEU A 128 -3.68 -3.00 -10.14
CA LEU A 128 -3.35 -3.43 -8.79
C LEU A 128 -4.47 -3.00 -7.86
N THR A 129 -4.81 -3.88 -6.91
CA THR A 129 -5.72 -3.57 -5.81
C THR A 129 -5.01 -3.81 -4.50
N TYR A 130 -4.87 -2.77 -3.68
CA TYR A 130 -4.23 -2.82 -2.37
C TYR A 130 -5.26 -2.62 -1.27
N THR A 131 -5.56 -3.70 -0.55
CA THR A 131 -6.56 -3.75 0.51
C THR A 131 -5.89 -3.67 1.87
N LEU A 132 -6.37 -2.75 2.70
CA LEU A 132 -5.98 -2.57 4.09
C LEU A 132 -7.16 -2.96 4.99
N VAL A 133 -6.95 -3.89 5.90
CA VAL A 133 -7.97 -4.36 6.86
C VAL A 133 -7.48 -4.07 8.28
N PHE A 134 -8.31 -3.37 9.04
CA PHE A 134 -8.06 -2.94 10.41
C PHE A 134 -9.03 -3.69 11.33
N GLY A 135 -8.54 -4.72 12.02
CA GLY A 135 -9.27 -5.41 13.08
C GLY A 135 -8.86 -4.89 14.45
N ASP A 136 -9.49 -5.40 15.51
CA ASP A 136 -9.26 -4.95 16.90
C ASP A 136 -7.81 -5.12 17.37
N THR A 137 -7.15 -6.21 16.94
CA THR A 137 -5.78 -6.57 17.34
C THR A 137 -4.81 -6.75 16.16
N ALA A 138 -5.30 -6.59 14.94
CA ALA A 138 -4.56 -6.93 13.73
C ALA A 138 -4.70 -5.84 12.66
N PHE A 139 -3.59 -5.57 11.99
CA PHE A 139 -3.55 -4.78 10.76
C PHE A 139 -3.04 -5.66 9.63
N LYS A 140 -3.87 -5.88 8.61
CA LYS A 140 -3.55 -6.71 7.46
C LYS A 140 -3.54 -5.86 6.20
N THR A 141 -2.54 -6.09 5.38
CA THR A 141 -2.41 -5.52 4.05
C THR A 141 -2.46 -6.65 3.03
N THR A 142 -2.99 -6.40 1.84
CA THR A 142 -3.04 -7.41 0.77
C THR A 142 -2.97 -6.71 -0.58
N LEU A 143 -1.92 -7.01 -1.35
CA LEU A 143 -1.83 -6.62 -2.74
C LEU A 143 -2.36 -7.75 -3.64
N LYS A 144 -3.26 -7.40 -4.55
CA LYS A 144 -3.73 -8.26 -5.64
C LYS A 144 -3.18 -7.75 -6.96
N THR A 145 -2.58 -8.65 -7.72
CA THR A 145 -2.07 -8.42 -9.08
C THR A 145 -2.99 -9.09 -10.09
N PRO A 146 -3.07 -8.58 -11.34
CA PRO A 146 -3.95 -9.13 -12.37
C PRO A 146 -3.44 -10.45 -12.98
N ILE A 147 -2.20 -10.87 -12.70
CA ILE A 147 -1.60 -12.11 -13.22
C ILE A 147 -1.43 -13.11 -12.06
N PRO A 148 -2.02 -14.33 -12.15
CA PRO A 148 -1.73 -15.42 -11.23
C PRO A 148 -0.28 -15.90 -11.35
N LEU A 149 0.38 -16.20 -10.23
CA LEU A 149 1.79 -16.62 -10.16
C LEU A 149 2.14 -17.75 -11.14
N ALA A 150 1.20 -18.68 -11.39
CA ALA A 150 1.40 -19.82 -12.28
C ALA A 150 1.59 -19.45 -13.77
N GLU A 151 0.94 -18.39 -14.26
CA GLU A 151 1.09 -17.94 -15.66
C GLU A 151 2.36 -17.13 -15.89
N SER A 152 2.93 -16.63 -14.80
CA SER A 152 4.15 -15.82 -14.81
C SER A 152 5.42 -16.68 -14.94
N VAL A 153 5.38 -17.95 -14.53
CA VAL A 153 6.52 -18.88 -14.62
C VAL A 153 6.66 -19.49 -16.01
N SER A 154 5.59 -19.59 -16.80
CA SER A 154 5.58 -20.29 -18.09
C SER A 154 6.13 -19.48 -19.28
N ARG A 155 6.38 -18.17 -19.11
CA ARG A 155 6.83 -17.26 -20.17
C ARG A 155 8.32 -16.92 -20.08
N HIS A 156 9.18 -17.92 -19.85
CA HIS A 156 10.63 -17.73 -20.03
C HIS A 156 11.00 -17.48 -21.50
N SER A 157 10.87 -16.23 -21.97
CA SER A 157 11.45 -15.74 -23.22
C SER A 157 11.52 -14.19 -23.26
N THR A 158 12.73 -13.71 -23.00
CA THR A 158 13.42 -12.48 -23.47
C THR A 158 13.20 -11.09 -22.83
N HIS A 159 12.21 -10.80 -21.98
CA HIS A 159 12.07 -9.45 -21.36
C HIS A 159 11.45 -9.34 -19.94
N GLU A 160 11.32 -10.42 -19.16
CA GLU A 160 10.42 -10.44 -18.00
C GLU A 160 10.91 -9.76 -16.71
N PRO A 161 9.96 -9.35 -15.82
CA PRO A 161 10.02 -9.96 -14.49
C PRO A 161 8.70 -10.60 -14.05
N PRO A 162 8.78 -11.78 -13.41
CA PRO A 162 7.81 -12.19 -12.43
C PRO A 162 8.49 -12.61 -11.12
N THR A 163 8.46 -11.71 -10.13
CA THR A 163 8.47 -12.04 -8.69
C THR A 163 8.18 -10.71 -7.97
N THR A 164 7.02 -10.51 -7.34
CA THR A 164 6.65 -11.19 -6.10
C THR A 164 5.14 -11.13 -5.86
N ALA A 165 4.62 -12.31 -5.52
CA ALA A 165 3.59 -12.69 -4.55
C ALA A 165 2.38 -11.77 -4.27
N HIS A 166 1.30 -12.42 -3.85
CA HIS A 166 0.45 -11.88 -2.80
C HIS A 166 1.33 -11.49 -1.60
N VAL A 167 1.79 -10.23 -1.58
CA VAL A 167 2.46 -9.64 -0.42
C VAL A 167 1.36 -9.23 0.54
N GLY A 168 0.83 -10.23 1.24
CA GLY A 168 -0.10 -10.03 2.32
C GLY A 168 0.65 -10.00 3.63
N PHE A 169 1.02 -8.82 4.13
CA PHE A 169 1.56 -8.70 5.49
C PHE A 169 0.40 -8.59 6.47
N SER A 170 0.30 -9.54 7.40
CA SER A 170 -0.57 -9.42 8.57
C SER A 170 0.32 -9.15 9.77
N LEU A 171 0.13 -7.99 10.39
CA LEU A 171 0.79 -7.65 11.63
C LEU A 171 -0.24 -7.73 12.76
N THR A 172 0.12 -8.42 13.84
CA THR A 172 -0.68 -8.51 15.05
C THR A 172 0.09 -7.90 16.21
N HIS A 173 -0.61 -7.18 17.08
CA HIS A 173 -0.04 -6.76 18.36
C HIS A 173 -0.49 -7.76 19.45
N ARG A 174 0.38 -7.99 20.44
CA ARG A 174 0.10 -8.83 21.61
C ARG A 174 -0.44 -7.98 22.75
#